data_AF-U2LQX2-F1
#
_entry.id   AF-U2LQX2-F1
#
_cell.length_a   1.000
_cell.length_b   1.000
_cell.length_c   1.000
_cell.angle_alpha   90.00
_cell.angle_beta   90.00
_cell.angle_gamma   90.00
#
_symmetry.space_group_name_H-M   'P 1'
#
loop_
_entity.id
_entity.type
_entity.pdbx_description
1 polymer ?
#
loop_
_entity_poly.entity_id
_entity_poly.type
_entity_poly.pdbx_seq_one_letter_code
_entity_poly.pdbx_strand_id
1 'polypeptide(L)'
;MLFYEFQISCNPAEELPSGYGEERRKREERLSELNEVLYAQHTDGKNFFVIDRPLSDGFHMCGAVGQTKPMTAGLLGKLLAPMLSEVCDMKKVSVESLREITREQFAHYIEICDKKSYLNCCSPLYDLQLNYADNRYFRLAEEIGAMRPQLSRMKAYREAEELMADSSFLDELARIYSDKNERKIFYGHPVHYHITAGNSDAAMAMARLLVRALYSNKRLAGQRINRVYNI
;
A
#
# COMPACT_ATOMS: atom_id res chain seq x y z
N MET A 1 6.28 -4.94 3.84
CA MET A 1 5.96 -3.50 3.68
C MET A 1 4.73 -3.36 2.81
N LEU A 2 3.80 -2.49 3.20
CA LEU A 2 2.59 -2.15 2.45
C LEU A 2 2.79 -0.80 1.79
N PHE A 3 2.21 -0.59 0.60
CA PHE A 3 2.34 0.67 -0.13
C PHE A 3 0.96 1.28 -0.31
N TYR A 4 0.90 2.60 -0.17
CA TYR A 4 -0.34 3.34 -0.27
C TYR A 4 -0.17 4.58 -1.13
N GLU A 5 -1.21 4.90 -1.89
CA GLU A 5 -1.46 6.27 -2.34
C GLU A 5 -2.63 6.83 -1.54
N PHE A 6 -2.59 8.12 -1.29
CA PHE A 6 -3.61 8.80 -0.51
C PHE A 6 -3.60 10.30 -0.76
N GLN A 7 -4.74 10.93 -0.49
CA GLN A 7 -4.86 12.38 -0.50
C GLN A 7 -5.00 12.87 0.92
N ILE A 8 -4.25 13.91 1.24
CA ILE A 8 -4.42 14.66 2.46
C ILE A 8 -5.06 16.00 2.14
N SER A 9 -6.08 16.36 2.91
CA SER A 9 -6.55 17.74 2.99
C SER A 9 -5.88 18.45 4.15
N CYS A 10 -5.39 19.63 3.83
CA CYS A 10 -4.69 20.49 4.75
C CYS A 10 -4.69 21.92 4.19
N ASN A 11 -4.90 22.90 5.06
CA ASN A 11 -4.78 24.30 4.67
C ASN A 11 -3.30 24.69 4.82
N PRO A 12 -2.54 24.88 3.73
CA PRO A 12 -1.19 25.38 3.85
C PRO A 12 -1.23 26.82 4.40
N ALA A 13 -0.24 27.19 5.20
CA ALA A 13 -0.12 28.56 5.73
C ALA A 13 0.17 29.58 4.61
N GLU A 14 0.80 29.14 3.52
CA GLU A 14 1.09 29.91 2.32
C GLU A 14 0.64 29.13 1.08
N GLU A 15 -0.05 29.78 0.15
CA GLU A 15 -0.44 29.15 -1.11
C GLU A 15 0.80 28.80 -1.93
N LEU A 16 0.84 27.55 -2.44
CA LEU A 16 1.92 27.14 -3.34
C LEU A 16 1.83 27.93 -4.66
N PRO A 17 2.95 28.44 -5.18
CA PRO A 17 2.95 29.22 -6.42
C PRO A 17 2.33 28.42 -7.57
N SER A 18 1.37 29.01 -8.29
CA SER A 18 0.61 28.31 -9.34
C SER A 18 1.14 28.54 -10.77
N GLY A 19 1.93 29.60 -10.99
CA GLY A 19 2.36 30.03 -12.32
C GLY A 19 3.54 29.26 -12.92
N TYR A 20 4.01 29.75 -14.07
CA TYR A 20 5.10 29.18 -14.85
C TYR A 20 6.44 29.89 -14.58
N GLY A 21 7.54 29.31 -15.06
CA GLY A 21 8.87 29.91 -14.92
C GLY A 21 9.35 29.89 -13.47
N GLU A 22 9.59 31.07 -12.89
CA GLU A 22 10.09 31.21 -11.51
C GLU A 22 9.11 30.68 -10.47
N GLU A 23 7.80 30.89 -10.65
CA GLU A 23 6.80 30.38 -9.70
C GLU A 23 6.81 28.86 -9.66
N ARG A 24 6.89 28.22 -10.84
CA ARG A 24 7.06 26.77 -10.93
C ARG A 24 8.31 26.33 -10.17
N ARG A 25 9.44 26.99 -10.39
CA ARG A 25 10.71 26.64 -9.72
C ARG A 25 10.61 26.75 -8.20
N LYS A 26 10.05 27.84 -7.67
CA LYS A 26 9.82 28.02 -6.24
C LYS A 26 8.91 26.94 -5.65
N ARG A 27 7.88 26.52 -6.39
CA ARG A 27 7.01 25.41 -5.98
C ARG A 27 7.77 24.08 -5.95
N GLU A 28 8.60 23.79 -6.94
CA GLU A 28 9.40 22.56 -6.99
C GLU A 28 10.45 22.52 -5.86
N GLU A 29 11.12 23.64 -5.59
CA GLU A 29 12.04 23.81 -4.46
C GLU A 29 11.32 23.59 -3.12
N ARG A 30 10.15 24.20 -2.94
CA ARG A 30 9.36 24.01 -1.72
C ARG A 30 8.93 22.55 -1.52
N LEU A 31 8.49 21.87 -2.56
CA LEU A 31 8.11 20.45 -2.47
C LEU A 31 9.31 19.56 -2.13
N SER A 32 10.49 19.89 -2.66
CA SER A 32 11.74 19.19 -2.32
C SER A 32 12.08 19.35 -0.83
N GLU A 33 12.00 20.58 -0.29
CA GLU A 33 12.19 20.83 1.14
C GLU A 33 11.20 20.04 2.01
N LEU A 34 9.91 20.03 1.64
CA LEU A 34 8.89 19.29 2.37
C LEU A 34 9.19 17.79 2.40
N ASN A 35 9.56 17.23 1.25
CA ASN A 35 9.91 15.81 1.14
C ASN A 35 11.20 15.45 1.87
N GLU A 36 12.17 16.36 1.91
CA GLU A 36 13.41 16.17 2.67
C GLU A 36 13.12 16.06 4.17
N VAL A 37 12.23 16.89 4.71
CA VAL A 37 11.87 16.78 6.13
C VAL A 37 11.05 15.52 6.40
N LEU A 38 10.08 15.19 5.54
CA LEU A 38 9.35 13.92 5.64
C LEU A 38 10.31 12.74 5.67
N TYR A 39 11.32 12.74 4.80
CA TYR A 39 12.36 11.70 4.77
C TYR A 39 13.25 11.71 6.03
N ALA A 40 13.70 12.87 6.50
CA ALA A 40 14.59 12.99 7.66
C ALA A 40 13.92 12.52 8.97
N GLN A 41 12.61 12.70 9.09
CA GLN A 41 11.81 12.20 10.21
C GLN A 41 11.62 10.67 10.18
N HIS A 42 12.15 9.98 9.16
CA HIS A 42 12.09 8.54 8.98
C HIS A 42 13.45 7.85 9.16
N THR A 43 14.01 7.93 10.36
CA THR A 43 15.29 7.31 10.70
C THR A 43 15.24 5.80 10.94
N ASP A 44 14.04 5.20 11.02
CA ASP A 44 13.84 3.79 11.36
C ASP A 44 13.79 2.81 10.17
N GLY A 45 13.76 3.31 8.91
CA GLY A 45 13.59 2.49 7.71
C GLY A 45 12.25 1.75 7.58
N LYS A 46 11.30 2.03 8.49
CA LYS A 46 10.00 1.34 8.56
C LYS A 46 8.93 2.02 7.71
N ASN A 47 8.92 3.35 7.65
CA ASN A 47 7.94 4.11 6.89
C ASN A 47 8.65 5.12 6.00
N PHE A 48 8.06 5.43 4.86
CA PHE A 48 8.54 6.44 3.93
C PHE A 48 7.32 7.12 3.31
N PHE A 49 7.30 8.45 3.24
CA PHE A 49 6.24 9.21 2.59
C PHE A 49 6.84 10.25 1.65
N VAL A 50 6.15 10.52 0.55
CA VAL A 50 6.52 11.55 -0.41
C VAL A 50 5.26 12.23 -0.94
N ILE A 51 5.38 13.54 -1.17
CA ILE A 51 4.42 14.37 -1.87
C ILE A 51 4.76 14.35 -3.36
N ASP A 52 3.88 13.81 -4.20
CA ASP A 52 4.09 13.74 -5.65
C ASP A 52 3.48 14.93 -6.43
N ARG A 53 2.45 15.56 -5.86
CA ARG A 53 1.84 16.77 -6.41
C ARG A 53 1.00 17.52 -5.37
N PRO A 54 0.94 18.85 -5.47
CA PRO A 54 -0.02 19.66 -4.73
C PRO A 54 -1.43 19.55 -5.33
N LEU A 55 -2.41 19.72 -4.47
CA LEU A 55 -3.84 19.85 -4.76
C LEU A 55 -4.32 21.23 -4.29
N SER A 56 -5.55 21.61 -4.64
CA SER A 56 -6.15 22.89 -4.22
C SER A 56 -6.27 23.05 -2.71
N ASP A 57 -6.50 21.94 -2.02
CA ASP A 57 -6.84 21.85 -0.60
C ASP A 57 -5.92 20.88 0.15
N GLY A 58 -4.76 20.56 -0.44
CA GLY A 58 -3.72 19.75 0.21
C GLY A 58 -2.77 19.08 -0.77
N PHE A 59 -2.55 17.78 -0.58
CA PHE A 59 -1.52 17.04 -1.34
C PHE A 59 -1.99 15.65 -1.73
N HIS A 60 -1.56 15.22 -2.91
CA HIS A 60 -1.50 13.80 -3.21
C HIS A 60 -0.13 13.28 -2.75
N MET A 61 -0.15 12.12 -2.11
CA MET A 61 1.03 11.51 -1.53
C MET A 61 1.05 10.02 -1.82
N CYS A 62 2.25 9.45 -1.78
CA CYS A 62 2.42 8.01 -1.67
C CYS A 62 3.33 7.67 -0.51
N GLY A 63 3.23 6.43 -0.03
CA GLY A 63 4.05 5.99 1.07
C GLY A 63 4.20 4.49 1.19
N ALA A 64 5.32 4.11 1.78
CA ALA A 64 5.63 2.75 2.19
C ALA A 64 5.51 2.66 3.71
N VAL A 65 4.85 1.61 4.21
CA VAL A 65 4.53 1.45 5.62
C VAL A 65 4.91 0.06 6.12
N GLY A 66 5.73 0.02 7.15
CA GLY A 66 6.27 -1.17 7.81
C GLY A 66 5.40 -1.59 8.98
N GLN A 67 4.15 -1.99 8.72
CA GLN A 67 3.20 -2.39 9.75
C GLN A 67 2.62 -3.80 9.50
N THR A 68 2.24 -4.45 10.60
CA THR A 68 1.61 -5.79 10.63
C THR A 68 0.08 -5.73 10.72
N LYS A 69 -0.49 -4.53 10.81
CA LYS A 69 -1.94 -4.29 10.85
C LYS A 69 -2.38 -3.52 9.60
N PRO A 70 -3.61 -3.71 9.12
CA PRO A 70 -4.16 -2.90 8.04
C PRO A 70 -4.12 -1.41 8.38
N MET A 71 -3.54 -0.62 7.48
CA MET A 71 -3.55 0.84 7.60
C MET A 71 -4.96 1.38 7.35
N THR A 72 -5.39 2.33 8.16
CA THR A 72 -6.64 3.06 7.96
C THR A 72 -6.35 4.54 7.80
N ALA A 73 -7.25 5.28 7.14
CA ALA A 73 -7.10 6.72 6.94
C ALA A 73 -6.87 7.48 8.27
N GLY A 74 -7.58 7.10 9.34
CA GLY A 74 -7.41 7.70 10.66
C GLY A 74 -6.06 7.37 11.32
N LEU A 75 -5.53 6.16 11.15
CA LEU A 75 -4.20 5.79 11.65
C LEU A 75 -3.11 6.52 10.87
N LEU A 76 -3.25 6.59 9.54
CA LEU A 76 -2.31 7.31 8.68
C LEU A 76 -2.32 8.81 8.99
N GLY A 77 -3.49 9.42 9.19
CA GLY A 77 -3.61 10.81 9.61
C GLY A 77 -2.91 11.08 10.94
N LYS A 78 -3.05 10.18 11.93
CA LYS A 78 -2.32 10.29 13.21
C LYS A 78 -0.81 10.16 13.06
N LEU A 79 -0.35 9.34 12.11
CA LEU A 79 1.07 9.19 11.80
C LEU A 79 1.63 10.45 11.13
N LEU A 80 0.89 11.02 10.16
CA LEU A 80 1.32 12.18 9.37
C LEU A 80 1.16 13.52 10.11
N ALA A 81 0.17 13.64 11.00
CA ALA A 81 -0.13 14.89 11.71
C ALA A 81 1.08 15.53 12.42
N PRO A 82 1.86 14.83 13.26
CA PRO A 82 3.04 15.43 13.89
C PRO A 82 4.06 15.88 12.83
N MET A 83 4.30 15.04 11.82
CA MET A 83 5.29 15.31 10.78
C MET A 83 4.93 16.54 9.94
N LEU A 84 3.66 16.69 9.57
CA LEU A 84 3.19 17.85 8.81
C LEU A 84 3.01 19.10 9.67
N SER A 85 2.77 18.94 10.97
CA SER A 85 2.65 20.09 11.89
C SER A 85 3.99 20.80 12.09
N GLU A 86 5.10 20.07 12.15
CA GLU A 86 6.45 20.65 12.29
C GLU A 86 6.93 21.33 11.00
N VAL A 87 6.44 20.89 9.85
CA VAL A 87 6.96 21.32 8.54
C VAL A 87 6.12 22.40 7.88
N CYS A 88 4.80 22.39 8.09
CA CYS A 88 3.86 23.20 7.30
C CYS A 88 2.94 24.12 8.13
N ASP A 89 3.09 24.19 9.46
CA ASP A 89 2.13 24.88 10.36
C ASP A 89 0.66 24.42 10.15
N MET A 90 0.48 23.17 9.69
CA MET A 90 -0.84 22.68 9.28
C MET A 90 -1.65 22.21 10.48
N LYS A 91 -2.65 23.01 10.84
CA LYS A 91 -3.49 22.82 12.04
C LYS A 91 -4.48 21.67 11.94
N LYS A 92 -4.75 21.16 10.73
CA LYS A 92 -5.70 20.06 10.50
C LYS A 92 -5.27 19.23 9.29
N VAL A 93 -4.94 17.97 9.54
CA VAL A 93 -4.60 16.98 8.51
C VAL A 93 -5.69 15.91 8.52
N SER A 94 -6.36 15.72 7.39
CA SER A 94 -7.29 14.61 7.17
C SER A 94 -6.89 13.81 5.95
N VAL A 95 -6.90 12.48 6.06
CA VAL A 95 -6.71 11.58 4.91
C VAL A 95 -8.08 11.32 4.29
N GLU A 96 -8.29 11.79 3.07
CA GLU A 96 -9.59 11.72 2.39
C GLU A 96 -9.77 10.42 1.61
N SER A 97 -8.71 9.99 0.95
CA SER A 97 -8.65 8.75 0.19
C SER A 97 -7.45 7.94 0.64
N LEU A 98 -7.61 6.62 0.71
CA LEU A 98 -6.52 5.68 1.02
C LEU A 98 -6.70 4.43 0.19
N ARG A 99 -5.71 4.13 -0.65
CA ARG A 99 -5.69 2.94 -1.51
C ARG A 99 -4.35 2.24 -1.40
N GLU A 100 -4.39 0.92 -1.18
CA GLU A 100 -3.19 0.09 -1.27
C GLU A 100 -2.76 -0.04 -2.73
N ILE A 101 -1.47 0.11 -3.00
CA ILE A 101 -0.87 0.07 -4.35
C ILE A 101 0.24 -0.99 -4.42
N THR A 102 0.64 -1.36 -5.62
CA THR A 102 1.77 -2.29 -5.85
C THR A 102 3.11 -1.60 -5.60
N ARG A 103 4.20 -2.38 -5.48
CA ARG A 103 5.56 -1.85 -5.39
C ARG A 103 5.96 -1.16 -6.69
N GLU A 104 5.49 -1.66 -7.83
CA GLU A 104 5.68 -1.03 -9.14
C GLU A 104 5.04 0.37 -9.20
N GLN A 105 3.78 0.49 -8.76
CA GLN A 105 3.11 1.79 -8.68
C GLN A 105 3.82 2.75 -7.72
N PHE A 106 4.24 2.24 -6.56
CA PHE A 106 5.03 3.04 -5.62
C PHE A 106 6.35 3.53 -6.24
N ALA A 107 7.11 2.64 -6.90
CA ALA A 107 8.35 3.01 -7.58
C ALA A 107 8.12 4.05 -8.68
N HIS A 108 7.02 3.93 -9.43
CA HIS A 108 6.65 4.92 -10.43
C HIS A 108 6.44 6.31 -9.83
N TYR A 109 5.80 6.43 -8.66
CA TYR A 109 5.67 7.71 -7.97
C TYR A 109 7.04 8.27 -7.54
N ILE A 110 7.96 7.42 -7.05
CA ILE A 110 9.33 7.84 -6.71
C ILE A 110 10.05 8.38 -7.96
N GLU A 111 9.97 7.68 -9.09
CA GLU A 111 10.56 8.13 -10.36
C GLU A 111 9.97 9.46 -10.85
N ILE A 112 8.66 9.69 -10.65
CA ILE A 112 8.02 10.97 -10.98
C ILE A 112 8.58 12.07 -10.10
N CYS A 113 8.73 11.84 -8.79
CA CYS A 113 9.25 12.83 -7.86
C CYS A 113 10.71 13.15 -8.18
N ASP A 114 11.52 12.14 -8.49
CA ASP A 114 12.91 12.30 -8.92
C ASP A 114 13.03 13.15 -10.20
N LYS A 115 12.22 12.85 -11.23
CA LYS A 115 12.17 13.64 -12.48
C LYS A 115 11.74 15.10 -12.28
N LYS A 116 11.02 15.40 -11.20
CA LYS A 116 10.59 16.76 -10.84
C LYS A 116 11.53 17.43 -9.82
N SER A 117 12.63 16.78 -9.45
CA SER A 117 13.57 17.23 -8.42
C SER A 117 12.92 17.42 -7.05
N TYR A 118 11.90 16.62 -6.73
CA TYR A 118 11.20 16.64 -5.43
C TYR A 118 11.90 15.78 -4.37
N LEU A 119 12.97 15.09 -4.74
CA LEU A 119 13.71 14.18 -3.86
C LEU A 119 15.19 14.58 -3.86
N ASN A 120 15.73 14.81 -2.66
CA ASN A 120 17.16 15.05 -2.45
C ASN A 120 17.90 13.81 -1.89
N CYS A 121 17.25 12.63 -1.86
CA CYS A 121 17.80 11.41 -1.26
C CYS A 121 18.35 10.43 -2.32
N CYS A 122 19.40 9.69 -1.93
CA CYS A 122 19.99 8.66 -2.78
C CYS A 122 19.07 7.42 -2.84
N SER A 123 18.20 7.38 -3.85
CA SER A 123 17.37 6.23 -4.22
C SER A 123 16.60 5.54 -3.07
N PRO A 124 15.40 6.05 -2.71
CA PRO A 124 14.53 5.45 -1.69
C PRO A 124 14.25 3.95 -1.85
N LEU A 125 14.30 3.44 -3.09
CA LEU A 125 14.03 2.04 -3.40
C LEU A 125 15.14 1.11 -2.88
N TYR A 126 16.39 1.56 -2.85
CA TYR A 126 17.50 0.80 -2.28
C TYR A 126 17.45 0.80 -0.76
N ASP A 127 17.19 1.96 -0.14
CA ASP A 127 17.07 2.10 1.32
C ASP A 127 15.97 1.19 1.88
N LEU A 128 14.85 1.10 1.15
CA LEU A 128 13.70 0.25 1.51
C LEU A 128 13.86 -1.21 1.07
N GLN A 129 15.01 -1.58 0.48
CA GLN A 129 15.30 -2.93 -0.05
C GLN A 129 14.23 -3.44 -1.04
N LEU A 130 13.71 -2.56 -1.89
CA LEU A 130 12.64 -2.87 -2.83
C LEU A 130 13.14 -3.33 -4.20
N ASN A 131 14.44 -3.36 -4.44
CA ASN A 131 15.07 -3.75 -5.71
C ASN A 131 14.90 -5.24 -6.09
N TYR A 132 14.22 -6.05 -5.27
CA TYR A 132 13.96 -7.48 -5.54
C TYR A 132 13.16 -7.75 -6.83
N ALA A 133 12.46 -6.76 -7.38
CA ALA A 133 11.69 -6.92 -8.61
C ALA A 133 12.57 -6.94 -9.88
N ASP A 134 13.79 -6.39 -9.81
CA ASP A 134 14.75 -6.42 -10.91
C ASP A 134 15.62 -7.67 -10.79
N ASN A 135 15.02 -8.83 -11.08
CA ASN A 135 15.65 -10.14 -10.93
C ASN A 135 15.78 -10.85 -12.29
N ARG A 136 16.95 -11.47 -12.53
CA ARG A 136 17.22 -12.25 -13.75
C ARG A 136 16.74 -13.70 -13.68
N TYR A 137 16.57 -14.25 -12.47
CA TYR A 137 16.24 -15.65 -12.22
C TYR A 137 14.73 -15.93 -12.17
N PHE A 138 13.93 -14.91 -11.86
CA PHE A 138 12.48 -15.06 -11.82
C PHE A 138 11.80 -13.78 -12.27
N ARG A 139 10.54 -13.90 -12.68
CA ARG A 139 9.66 -12.76 -12.89
C ARG A 139 8.72 -12.59 -11.71
N LEU A 140 8.43 -11.33 -11.40
CA LEU A 140 7.48 -10.93 -10.38
C LEU A 140 6.31 -10.21 -11.05
N ALA A 141 5.10 -10.69 -10.78
CA ALA A 141 3.87 -9.95 -11.04
C ALA A 141 3.21 -9.61 -9.71
N GLU A 142 2.74 -8.38 -9.57
CA GLU A 142 2.01 -7.93 -8.39
C GLU A 142 0.59 -7.53 -8.76
N GLU A 143 -0.38 -7.93 -7.95
CA GLU A 143 -1.76 -7.46 -8.07
C GLU A 143 -2.33 -7.14 -6.70
N ILE A 144 -3.22 -6.15 -6.65
CA ILE A 144 -4.02 -5.87 -5.45
C ILE A 144 -5.29 -6.68 -5.55
N GLY A 145 -5.58 -7.49 -4.52
CA GLY A 145 -6.87 -8.20 -4.42
C GLY A 145 -8.03 -7.23 -4.63
N ALA A 146 -8.87 -7.51 -5.64
CA ALA A 146 -9.91 -6.59 -6.10
C ALA A 146 -10.83 -6.11 -4.96
N MET A 147 -11.09 -4.80 -4.95
CA MET A 147 -11.72 -4.10 -3.83
C MET A 147 -13.26 -4.17 -3.88
N ARG A 148 -13.85 -4.64 -2.77
CA ARG A 148 -15.26 -4.50 -2.32
C ARG A 148 -16.38 -5.13 -3.19
N PRO A 149 -17.51 -5.52 -2.55
CA PRO A 149 -17.79 -5.47 -1.10
C PRO A 149 -17.00 -6.53 -0.31
N GLN A 150 -16.98 -6.40 1.03
CA GLN A 150 -16.38 -7.42 1.90
C GLN A 150 -16.91 -8.80 1.55
N LEU A 151 -16.01 -9.78 1.47
CA LEU A 151 -16.37 -11.13 1.11
C LEU A 151 -17.03 -11.80 2.33
N SER A 152 -18.35 -11.96 2.29
CA SER A 152 -19.07 -12.72 3.31
C SER A 152 -18.77 -14.21 3.16
N ARG A 153 -18.92 -14.96 4.26
CA ARG A 153 -18.77 -16.42 4.26
C ARG A 153 -19.58 -17.05 3.13
N MET A 154 -20.88 -16.76 3.03
CA MET A 154 -21.74 -17.32 1.99
C MET A 154 -21.25 -17.03 0.56
N LYS A 155 -20.75 -15.82 0.29
CA LYS A 155 -20.18 -15.46 -1.02
C LYS A 155 -18.87 -16.21 -1.30
N ALA A 156 -18.02 -16.38 -0.29
CA ALA A 156 -16.77 -17.13 -0.43
C ALA A 156 -17.03 -18.60 -0.78
N TYR A 157 -18.01 -19.23 -0.15
CA TYR A 157 -18.40 -20.60 -0.46
C TYR A 157 -18.95 -20.75 -1.87
N ARG A 158 -19.85 -19.84 -2.27
CA ARG A 158 -20.39 -19.83 -3.63
C ARG A 158 -19.29 -19.67 -4.69
N GLU A 159 -18.36 -18.74 -4.48
CA GLU A 159 -17.24 -18.55 -5.41
C GLU A 159 -16.30 -19.77 -5.44
N ALA A 160 -16.11 -20.45 -4.30
CA ALA A 160 -15.35 -21.71 -4.25
C ALA A 160 -16.04 -22.85 -5.01
N GLU A 161 -17.38 -22.96 -4.91
CA GLU A 161 -18.18 -23.91 -5.68
C GLU A 161 -18.11 -23.62 -7.19
N GLU A 162 -18.19 -22.34 -7.59
CA GLU A 162 -18.03 -21.91 -8.98
C GLU A 162 -16.63 -22.23 -9.53
N LEU A 163 -15.60 -22.22 -8.67
CA LEU A 163 -14.23 -22.64 -9.00
C LEU A 163 -14.01 -24.16 -8.95
N MET A 164 -15.04 -24.94 -8.62
CA MET A 164 -14.94 -26.40 -8.40
C MET A 164 -13.86 -26.77 -7.38
N ALA A 165 -13.70 -25.94 -6.34
CA ALA A 165 -12.72 -26.16 -5.30
C ALA A 165 -13.05 -27.44 -4.52
N ASP A 166 -12.01 -28.17 -4.10
CA ASP A 166 -12.19 -29.40 -3.34
C ASP A 166 -12.65 -29.13 -1.89
N SER A 167 -12.98 -30.22 -1.18
CA SER A 167 -13.40 -30.13 0.22
C SER A 167 -12.34 -29.51 1.12
N SER A 168 -11.05 -29.70 0.82
CA SER A 168 -9.96 -29.12 1.64
C SER A 168 -9.95 -27.59 1.58
N PHE A 169 -10.26 -27.03 0.41
CA PHE A 169 -10.40 -25.58 0.26
C PHE A 169 -11.65 -25.05 0.99
N LEU A 170 -12.76 -25.77 0.94
CA LEU A 170 -13.98 -25.41 1.67
C LEU A 170 -13.80 -25.49 3.20
N ASP A 171 -13.05 -26.49 3.67
CA ASP A 171 -12.68 -26.63 5.08
C ASP A 171 -11.77 -25.48 5.53
N GLU A 172 -10.85 -25.04 4.67
CA GLU A 172 -10.02 -23.87 4.93
C GLU A 172 -10.85 -22.58 5.00
N LEU A 173 -11.84 -22.39 4.13
CA LEU A 173 -12.79 -21.29 4.25
C LEU A 173 -13.59 -21.37 5.56
N ALA A 174 -14.06 -22.57 5.94
CA ALA A 174 -14.74 -22.79 7.21
C ALA A 174 -13.86 -22.34 8.38
N ARG A 175 -12.57 -22.73 8.33
CA ARG A 175 -11.58 -22.36 9.34
C ARG A 175 -11.34 -20.86 9.36
N ILE A 176 -11.22 -20.19 8.21
CA ILE A 176 -11.00 -18.74 8.13
C ILE A 176 -12.15 -17.96 8.78
N TYR A 177 -13.40 -18.35 8.53
CA TYR A 177 -14.60 -17.70 9.05
C TYR A 177 -15.07 -18.22 10.43
N SER A 178 -14.34 -19.14 11.04
CA SER A 178 -14.72 -19.73 12.33
C SER A 178 -14.64 -18.70 13.47
N ASP A 179 -15.72 -18.58 14.25
CA ASP A 179 -15.78 -17.76 15.46
C ASP A 179 -14.89 -18.30 16.59
N LYS A 180 -14.52 -19.58 16.55
CA LYS A 180 -13.62 -20.22 17.52
C LYS A 180 -12.17 -19.75 17.41
N ASN A 181 -11.83 -18.97 16.37
CA ASN A 181 -10.50 -18.39 16.27
C ASN A 181 -10.37 -17.18 17.21
N GLU A 182 -9.77 -17.40 18.37
CA GLU A 182 -9.45 -16.36 19.36
C GLU A 182 -8.52 -15.27 18.79
N ARG A 183 -7.72 -15.60 17.77
CA ARG A 183 -6.72 -14.71 17.16
C ARG A 183 -7.18 -14.21 15.79
N LYS A 184 -8.06 -13.21 15.77
CA LYS A 184 -8.51 -12.50 14.55
C LYS A 184 -7.48 -11.51 13.99
N ILE A 185 -6.25 -11.51 14.49
CA ILE A 185 -5.21 -10.52 14.16
C ILE A 185 -3.98 -11.26 13.64
N PHE A 186 -3.35 -10.72 12.60
CA PHE A 186 -2.09 -11.21 12.03
C PHE A 186 -0.92 -11.07 13.03
N TYR A 187 -0.20 -12.16 13.31
CA TYR A 187 0.93 -12.20 14.28
C TYR A 187 2.27 -12.63 13.66
N GLY A 188 2.40 -12.68 12.33
CA GLY A 188 3.66 -13.05 11.68
C GLY A 188 3.53 -14.22 10.72
N HIS A 189 4.33 -15.27 10.90
CA HIS A 189 4.63 -16.25 9.85
C HIS A 189 3.34 -16.84 9.23
N PRO A 190 3.14 -16.66 7.91
CA PRO A 190 1.89 -17.03 7.27
C PRO A 190 1.69 -18.55 7.27
N VAL A 191 0.42 -18.96 7.24
CA VAL A 191 0.04 -20.33 6.86
C VAL A 191 0.51 -20.57 5.43
N HIS A 192 1.25 -21.64 5.19
CA HIS A 192 1.63 -22.05 3.84
C HIS A 192 0.48 -22.82 3.21
N TYR A 193 0.06 -22.38 2.03
CA TYR A 193 -0.99 -23.01 1.25
C TYR A 193 -0.38 -23.71 0.05
N HIS A 194 -0.80 -24.95 -0.18
CA HIS A 194 -0.50 -25.69 -1.40
C HIS A 194 -1.80 -25.83 -2.20
N ILE A 195 -1.86 -25.18 -3.37
CA ILE A 195 -3.02 -25.22 -4.26
C ILE A 195 -2.64 -26.07 -5.48
N THR A 196 -3.33 -27.19 -5.64
CA THR A 196 -3.25 -28.01 -6.86
C THR A 196 -4.44 -27.64 -7.75
N ALA A 197 -4.19 -27.18 -8.97
CA ALA A 197 -5.23 -26.83 -9.92
C ALA A 197 -4.83 -27.27 -11.34
N GLY A 198 -5.81 -27.41 -12.24
CA GLY A 198 -5.56 -27.87 -13.61
C GLY A 198 -4.72 -26.93 -14.46
N ASN A 199 -4.67 -25.64 -14.11
CA ASN A 199 -3.82 -24.65 -14.77
C ASN A 199 -3.52 -23.47 -13.82
N SER A 200 -2.64 -22.59 -14.27
CA SER A 200 -2.21 -21.43 -13.48
C SER A 200 -3.33 -20.41 -13.22
N ASP A 201 -4.30 -20.28 -14.12
CA ASP A 201 -5.37 -19.29 -13.97
C ASP A 201 -6.36 -19.73 -12.90
N ALA A 202 -6.70 -21.01 -12.87
CA ALA A 202 -7.48 -21.63 -11.80
C ALA A 202 -6.77 -21.51 -10.44
N ALA A 203 -5.46 -21.80 -10.39
CA ALA A 203 -4.67 -21.62 -9.17
C ALA A 203 -4.70 -20.17 -8.67
N MET A 204 -4.56 -19.20 -9.59
CA MET A 204 -4.63 -17.77 -9.23
C MET A 204 -6.03 -17.33 -8.82
N ALA A 205 -7.09 -17.85 -9.43
CA ALA A 205 -8.46 -17.57 -9.01
C ALA A 205 -8.71 -18.04 -7.57
N MET A 206 -8.25 -19.25 -7.23
CA MET A 206 -8.30 -19.77 -5.86
C MET A 206 -7.44 -18.93 -4.89
N ALA A 207 -6.24 -18.52 -5.30
CA ALA A 207 -5.38 -17.66 -4.49
C ALA A 207 -6.01 -16.29 -4.20
N ARG A 208 -6.63 -15.66 -5.21
CA ARG A 208 -7.36 -14.40 -5.07
C ARG A 208 -8.53 -14.52 -4.09
N LEU A 209 -9.33 -15.59 -4.20
CA LEU A 209 -10.42 -15.87 -3.28
C LEU A 209 -9.90 -16.05 -1.83
N LEU A 210 -8.82 -16.80 -1.67
CA LEU A 210 -8.19 -17.04 -0.36
C LEU A 210 -7.68 -15.75 0.28
N VAL A 211 -6.97 -14.91 -0.47
CA VAL A 211 -6.46 -13.60 0.01
C VAL A 211 -7.62 -12.69 0.42
N ARG A 212 -8.70 -12.64 -0.38
CA ARG A 212 -9.90 -11.86 -0.06
C ARG A 212 -10.61 -12.37 1.22
N ALA A 213 -10.69 -13.68 1.42
CA ALA A 213 -11.27 -14.29 2.61
C ALA A 213 -10.43 -13.99 3.87
N LEU A 214 -9.11 -14.17 3.78
CA LEU A 214 -8.18 -13.88 4.88
C LEU A 214 -8.19 -12.39 5.24
N TYR A 215 -8.16 -11.50 4.25
CA TYR A 215 -8.22 -10.07 4.48
C TYR A 215 -9.56 -9.63 5.09
N SER A 216 -10.69 -10.14 4.59
CA SER A 216 -12.03 -9.83 5.12
C SER A 216 -12.19 -10.23 6.60
N ASN A 217 -11.47 -11.27 7.05
CA ASN A 217 -11.41 -11.69 8.45
C ASN A 217 -10.22 -11.11 9.24
N LYS A 218 -9.57 -10.05 8.74
CA LYS A 218 -8.46 -9.34 9.42
C LYS A 218 -7.23 -10.21 9.68
N ARG A 219 -7.09 -11.31 8.94
CA ARG A 219 -5.95 -12.24 9.04
C ARG A 219 -4.75 -11.84 8.17
N LEU A 220 -4.91 -10.83 7.31
CA LEU A 220 -3.83 -10.20 6.54
C LEU A 220 -3.85 -8.69 6.77
N ALA A 221 -2.67 -8.08 6.70
CA ALA A 221 -2.50 -6.63 6.82
C ALA A 221 -2.78 -5.88 5.50
N GLY A 222 -2.57 -6.54 4.37
CA GLY A 222 -2.81 -6.00 3.03
C GLY A 222 -3.34 -7.06 2.08
N GLN A 223 -3.62 -6.64 0.85
CA GLN A 223 -4.25 -7.47 -0.20
C GLN A 223 -3.33 -7.73 -1.38
N ARG A 224 -2.09 -7.22 -1.35
CA ARG A 224 -1.13 -7.45 -2.42
C ARG A 224 -0.76 -8.93 -2.54
N ILE A 225 -0.89 -9.46 -3.75
CA ILE A 225 -0.44 -10.78 -4.14
C ILE A 225 0.83 -10.62 -4.97
N ASN A 226 1.91 -11.23 -4.51
CA ASN A 226 3.17 -11.28 -5.22
C ASN A 226 3.29 -12.67 -5.87
N ARG A 227 3.18 -12.71 -7.20
CA ARG A 227 3.33 -13.92 -7.99
C ARG A 227 4.74 -13.99 -8.56
N VAL A 228 5.51 -14.97 -8.08
CA VAL A 228 6.81 -15.32 -8.64
C VAL A 228 6.61 -16.44 -9.66
N TYR A 229 7.18 -16.30 -10.85
CA TYR A 229 7.05 -17.27 -11.94
C TYR A 229 8.29 -17.27 -12.84
N ASN A 230 8.41 -18.28 -13.71
CA ASN A 230 9.60 -18.54 -14.53
C ASN A 230 10.86 -18.72 -13.67
N ILE A 231 10.77 -19.62 -12.69
CA ILE A 231 11.86 -20.02 -11.79
C ILE A 231 12.62 -21.19 -12.44
#